data_AF-A0A3N5VMB7-F1
#
_entry.id   AF-A0A3N5VMB7-F1
#
_cell.length_a   1.000
_cell.length_b   1.000
_cell.length_c   1.000
_cell.angle_alpha   90.00
_cell.angle_beta   90.00
_cell.angle_gamma   90.00
#
_symmetry.space_group_name_H-M   'P 1'
#
loop_
_entity.id
_entity.type
_entity.pdbx_description
1 polymer ?
#
loop_
_entity_poly.entity_id
_entity_poly.type
_entity_poly.pdbx_seq_one_letter_code
_entity_poly.pdbx_strand_id
1 'polypeptide(L)'
;ISLTMITERSLACVVAITYDRDVAGEDEKAWACYEELLRRLTAAGFYSYRVNSRSAAAITPSPGYDAVLRSLKQSLDPNRILAPGRYQPG
;
A
#
# COMPACT_ATOMS: atom_id res chain seq x y z
N ILE A 1 -17.07 6.94 0.30
CA ILE A 1 -15.80 7.52 0.82
C ILE A 1 -16.07 8.07 2.21
N SER A 2 -15.19 7.84 3.17
CA SER A 2 -15.29 8.42 4.51
C SER A 2 -13.99 9.14 4.89
N LEU A 3 -14.12 10.28 5.58
CA LEU A 3 -13.01 11.03 6.16
C LEU A 3 -13.17 11.02 7.68
N THR A 4 -12.12 10.65 8.40
CA THR A 4 -12.14 10.60 9.86
C THR A 4 -10.94 11.35 10.41
N MET A 5 -11.19 12.25 11.36
CA MET A 5 -10.11 12.93 12.06
C MET A 5 -9.41 11.94 12.99
N ILE A 6 -8.13 11.69 12.73
CA ILE A 6 -7.29 10.82 13.57
C ILE A 6 -6.53 11.66 14.59
N THR A 7 -6.16 12.88 14.20
CA THR A 7 -5.62 13.92 15.07
C THR A 7 -6.19 15.27 14.62
N GLU A 8 -6.01 16.31 15.42
CA GLU A 8 -6.42 17.69 15.08
C GLU A 8 -5.82 18.22 13.77
N ARG A 9 -4.75 17.57 13.27
CA ARG A 9 -4.00 17.98 12.07
C ARG A 9 -4.01 16.92 10.97
N SER A 10 -4.75 15.83 11.12
CA SER A 10 -4.69 14.70 10.16
C SER A 10 -6.02 13.98 10.00
N LEU A 11 -6.37 13.74 8.74
CA LEU A 11 -7.55 12.97 8.35
C LEU A 11 -7.11 11.62 7.77
N ALA A 12 -7.77 10.54 8.17
CA ALA A 12 -7.77 9.29 7.42
C ALA A 12 -8.88 9.33 6.38
N CYS A 13 -8.50 9.22 5.11
CA CYS A 13 -9.44 8.97 4.02
C CYS A 13 -9.53 7.47 3.75
N VAL A 14 -10.74 6.92 3.87
CA VAL A 14 -11.02 5.52 3.56
C VAL A 14 -11.95 5.47 2.35
N VAL A 15 -11.46 4.84 1.28
CA VAL A 15 -12.20 4.60 0.05
C VAL A 15 -12.51 3.11 -0.02
N ALA A 16 -13.79 2.75 0.06
CA ALA A 16 -14.24 1.37 -0.14
C ALA A 16 -14.41 1.11 -1.65
N ILE A 17 -13.70 0.10 -2.16
CA ILE A 17 -13.90 -0.43 -3.51
C ILE A 17 -14.74 -1.69 -3.36
N THR A 18 -16.02 -1.59 -3.69
CA THR A 18 -17.00 -2.66 -3.56
C THR A 18 -17.39 -3.17 -4.94
N TYR A 19 -17.34 -4.48 -5.13
CA TYR A 19 -17.66 -5.15 -6.38
C TYR A 19 -18.13 -6.58 -6.08
N ASP A 20 -18.81 -7.20 -7.03
CA ASP A 20 -19.26 -8.59 -6.91
C ASP A 20 -18.18 -9.53 -7.49
N ARG A 21 -17.66 -10.44 -6.67
CA ARG A 21 -16.60 -11.37 -7.09
C ARG A 21 -17.12 -12.52 -7.95
N ASP A 22 -18.42 -12.80 -7.90
CA ASP A 22 -19.05 -13.86 -8.69
C ASP A 22 -19.32 -13.41 -10.14
N VAL A 23 -19.23 -12.11 -10.41
CA VAL A 23 -19.32 -11.55 -11.75
C VAL A 23 -17.94 -11.54 -12.40
N ALA A 24 -17.79 -12.33 -13.46
CA ALA A 24 -16.53 -12.42 -14.21
C ALA A 24 -16.03 -11.05 -14.67
N GLY A 25 -14.75 -10.76 -14.41
CA GLY A 25 -14.09 -9.51 -14.78
C GLY A 25 -14.20 -8.37 -13.76
N GLU A 26 -15.03 -8.50 -12.71
CA GLU A 26 -15.14 -7.45 -11.68
C GLU A 26 -13.91 -7.41 -10.76
N ASP A 27 -13.25 -8.54 -10.49
CA ASP A 27 -11.97 -8.58 -9.76
C ASP A 27 -10.90 -7.72 -10.47
N GLU A 28 -10.75 -7.86 -11.80
CA GLU A 28 -9.79 -7.10 -12.60
C GLU A 28 -10.13 -5.60 -12.66
N LYS A 29 -11.41 -5.26 -12.85
CA LYS A 29 -11.87 -3.86 -12.86
C LYS A 29 -11.64 -3.19 -11.51
N ALA A 30 -11.94 -3.88 -10.41
CA ALA A 30 -11.71 -3.37 -9.07
C ALA A 30 -10.21 -3.15 -8.80
N TRP A 31 -9.37 -4.06 -9.28
CA TRP A 31 -7.92 -3.91 -9.20
C TRP A 31 -7.40 -2.71 -10.00
N ALA A 32 -7.85 -2.55 -11.25
CA ALA A 32 -7.49 -1.40 -12.08
C ALA A 32 -7.96 -0.08 -11.45
N CYS A 33 -9.15 -0.05 -10.85
CA CYS A 33 -9.66 1.09 -10.10
C CYS A 33 -8.74 1.43 -8.92
N TYR A 34 -8.33 0.41 -8.16
CA TYR A 34 -7.41 0.57 -7.03
C TYR A 34 -6.06 1.16 -7.48
N GLU A 35 -5.46 0.62 -8.54
CA GLU A 35 -4.15 1.08 -9.04
C GLU A 35 -4.22 2.52 -9.53
N GLU A 36 -5.26 2.88 -10.28
CA GLU A 36 -5.45 4.24 -10.77
C GLU A 36 -5.67 5.24 -9.62
N LEU A 37 -6.45 4.86 -8.61
CA LEU A 37 -6.66 5.67 -7.42
C LEU A 37 -5.34 5.90 -6.67
N LEU A 38 -4.57 4.84 -6.42
CA LEU A 38 -3.29 4.93 -5.73
C LEU A 38 -2.31 5.81 -6.50
N ARG A 39 -2.21 5.63 -7.82
CA ARG A 39 -1.35 6.42 -8.71
C ARG A 39 -1.70 7.91 -8.66
N ARG A 40 -2.98 8.26 -8.80
CA ARG A 40 -3.45 9.67 -8.77
C ARG A 40 -3.22 10.33 -7.42
N LEU A 41 -3.55 9.63 -6.34
CA LEU A 41 -3.38 10.17 -4.98
C LEU A 41 -1.90 10.36 -4.65
N THR A 42 -1.06 9.39 -5.00
CA THR A 42 0.40 9.48 -4.80
C THR A 42 1.00 10.64 -5.59
N ALA A 43 0.59 10.81 -6.86
CA ALA A 43 1.03 11.94 -7.68
C ALA A 43 0.61 13.31 -7.12
N ALA A 44 -0.48 13.36 -6.36
CA ALA A 44 -0.95 14.56 -5.65
C ALA A 44 -0.35 14.73 -4.24
N GLY A 45 0.56 13.83 -3.81
CA GLY A 45 1.20 13.87 -2.49
C GLY A 45 0.39 13.22 -1.37
N PHE A 46 -0.72 12.54 -1.68
CA PHE A 46 -1.53 11.80 -0.72
C PHE A 46 -1.11 10.32 -0.70
N TYR A 47 -0.24 9.97 0.24
CA TYR A 47 0.23 8.60 0.43
C TYR A 47 -0.71 7.79 1.32
N SER A 48 -0.88 6.51 0.99
CA SER A 48 -1.69 5.62 1.81
C SER A 48 -0.99 5.27 3.13
N TYR A 49 -1.71 5.35 4.25
CA TYR A 49 -1.20 4.93 5.56
C TYR A 49 -1.13 3.41 5.72
N ARG A 50 -1.88 2.65 4.89
CA ARG A 50 -1.88 1.19 4.83
C ARG A 50 -2.05 0.71 3.40
N VAL A 51 -1.33 -0.34 3.03
CA VAL A 51 -1.50 -1.02 1.74
C VAL A 51 -1.81 -2.50 1.96
N ASN A 52 -2.57 -3.09 1.03
CA ASN A 52 -2.78 -4.54 1.05
C ASN A 52 -1.51 -5.26 0.55
N SER A 53 -1.45 -6.58 0.73
CA SER A 53 -0.28 -7.38 0.35
C SER A 53 0.04 -7.34 -1.15
N ARG A 54 -0.97 -7.31 -2.01
CA ARG A 54 -0.82 -7.24 -3.47
C ARG A 54 -0.29 -5.87 -3.91
N SER A 55 -0.57 -4.83 -3.13
CA SER A 55 -0.15 -3.44 -3.39
C SER A 55 1.15 -3.03 -2.71
N ALA A 56 1.71 -3.87 -1.82
CA ALA A 56 2.97 -3.56 -1.16
C ALA A 56 4.13 -3.41 -2.15
N ALA A 57 4.07 -4.10 -3.29
CA ALA A 57 5.01 -3.94 -4.40
C ALA A 57 4.85 -2.60 -5.14
N ALA A 58 3.72 -1.91 -4.99
CA ALA A 58 3.42 -0.62 -5.63
C ALA A 58 3.78 0.59 -4.74
N ILE A 59 4.43 0.37 -3.59
CA ILE A 59 4.96 1.45 -2.77
C ILE A 59 6.07 2.15 -3.55
N THR A 60 5.99 3.48 -3.64
CA THR A 60 7.03 4.29 -4.29
C THR A 60 8.38 4.08 -3.60
N PRO A 61 9.42 3.64 -4.32
CA PRO A 61 10.75 3.45 -3.75
C PRO A 61 11.30 4.76 -3.19
N SER A 62 11.98 4.66 -2.06
CA SER A 62 12.68 5.76 -1.42
C SER A 62 14.07 5.27 -1.00
N PRO A 63 15.14 5.54 -1.79
CA PRO A 63 16.42 4.87 -1.63
C PRO A 63 17.00 4.89 -0.21
N GLY A 64 16.86 6.02 0.50
CA GLY A 64 17.33 6.15 1.89
C GLY A 64 16.49 5.35 2.88
N TYR A 65 15.16 5.44 2.80
CA TYR A 65 14.24 4.68 3.65
C TYR A 65 14.40 3.17 3.42
N ASP A 66 14.47 2.78 2.16
CA ASP A 66 14.59 1.41 1.69
C ASP A 66 15.88 0.75 2.17
N ALA A 67 17.00 1.49 2.14
CA ALA A 67 18.28 1.00 2.63
C ALA A 67 18.24 0.72 4.14
N VAL A 68 17.63 1.61 4.92
CA VAL A 68 17.46 1.41 6.38
C VAL A 68 16.60 0.20 6.67
N LEU A 69 15.45 0.07 6.00
CA LEU A 69 14.56 -1.10 6.20
C LEU A 69 15.25 -2.41 5.83
N ARG A 70 16.02 -2.46 4.74
CA ARG A 70 16.78 -3.66 4.36
C ARG A 70 17.83 -4.02 5.42
N SER A 71 18.58 -3.03 5.93
CA SER A 71 19.58 -3.23 6.97
C SER A 71 18.98 -3.79 8.27
N LEU A 72 17.87 -3.21 8.71
CA LEU A 72 17.12 -3.71 9.88
C LEU A 72 16.61 -5.13 9.65
N LYS A 73 16.04 -5.42 8.48
CA LYS A 73 15.55 -6.76 8.15
C LYS A 73 16.67 -7.79 8.19
N GLN A 74 17.81 -7.50 7.57
CA GLN A 74 18.96 -8.41 7.56
C GLN A 74 19.50 -8.68 8.97
N SER A 75 19.49 -7.67 9.84
CA SER A 75 19.96 -7.82 11.22
C SER A 75 19.01 -8.66 12.09
N LEU A 76 17.70 -8.55 11.86
CA LEU A 76 16.67 -9.20 12.69
C LEU A 76 16.17 -10.55 12.14
N ASP A 77 16.22 -10.74 10.82
CA ASP A 77 15.78 -11.95 10.12
C ASP A 77 16.72 -12.28 8.95
N PRO A 78 17.96 -12.71 9.26
CA PRO A 78 18.96 -13.03 8.25
C PRO A 78 18.53 -14.16 7.31
N ASN A 79 17.72 -15.10 7.80
CA ASN A 79 17.21 -16.23 7.03
C ASN A 79 15.94 -15.91 6.23
N ARG A 80 15.42 -14.68 6.33
CA ARG A 80 14.21 -14.21 5.63
C ARG A 80 12.99 -15.11 5.84
N ILE A 81 12.77 -15.62 7.05
CA ILE A 81 11.62 -16.49 7.34
C ILE A 81 10.37 -15.70 7.75
N LEU A 82 10.54 -14.46 8.23
CA LEU A 82 9.46 -13.62 8.74
C LEU A 82 8.85 -12.78 7.60
N ALA A 83 7.75 -13.27 7.02
CA ALA A 83 6.92 -12.57 6.03
C ALA A 83 7.72 -11.86 4.90
N PRO A 84 8.38 -12.62 4.00
CA PRO A 84 9.13 -12.06 2.88
C PRO A 84 8.32 -11.08 2.03
N GLY A 85 8.92 -9.95 1.63
CA GLY A 85 8.29 -8.95 0.75
C GLY A 85 7.29 -8.00 1.43
N ARG A 86 6.98 -8.22 2.71
CA ARG A 86 6.05 -7.34 3.45
C ARG A 86 6.68 -5.97 3.72
N TYR A 87 6.14 -4.91 3.10
CA TYR A 87 6.64 -3.52 3.20
C TYR A 87 8.12 -3.35 2.81
N GLN A 88 8.62 -4.25 1.95
CA GLN A 88 9.93 -4.09 1.36
C GLN A 88 9.74 -3.65 -0.09
N PRO A 89 10.49 -2.65 -0.56
CA PRO A 89 10.66 -2.47 -1.99
C PRO A 89 11.28 -3.75 -2.56
N GLY A 90 10.81 -4.13 -3.75
CA GLY A 90 11.38 -5.26 -4.51
C GLY A 90 12.87 -5.13 -4.75
#